data_AF-G3EN25-F1
#
_entry.id   AF-G3EN25-F1
#
_cell.length_a   1.000
_cell.length_b   1.000
_cell.length_c   1.000
_cell.angle_alpha   90.00
_cell.angle_beta   90.00
_cell.angle_gamma   90.00
#
_symmetry.space_group_name_H-M   'P 1'
#
loop_
_entity.id
_entity.type
_entity.pdbx_description
1 polymer ?
#
loop_
_entity_poly.entity_id
_entity_poly.type
_entity_poly.pdbx_seq_one_letter_code
_entity_poly.pdbx_strand_id
1 'polypeptide(L)'
;VEFRDLFEIFNSLIHNNGANSLFATLCGFLLFVGAVAKSAQFPLHVWLPDAMEGPTPISALIHAATMVAAGIFLVARLLPLFTIIPYIMNLISLIGIITVLLGATLALAQRDIKRSLAYSTMSQLGYTMLAPGMGSYRAALFHLITHAYSKALLFLGSGSIIHSMEPIVGYSPEKSQNMVIMGGLTKYVPITKTTFLLGTLSLCGIPPLACFWSKDEILNDSWLYSPVFAIIACSTAGLTAFYMFRMYLLTFDGHLHVHFLNYSGTQNSSSYSISIWGKEGTKPVNRNLFLSTMNNNQKVSFFSRKIYRMDGNVRNL
;
A
#
# COMPACT_ATOMS: atom_id res chain seq x y z
N VAL A 1 15.63 -30.47 -18.23
CA VAL A 1 14.23 -30.84 -17.97
C VAL A 1 13.45 -29.56 -17.98
N GLU A 2 12.64 -29.34 -19.02
CA GLU A 2 11.75 -28.19 -19.03
C GLU A 2 10.70 -28.34 -17.92
N PHE A 3 10.12 -27.23 -17.44
CA PHE A 3 9.09 -27.28 -16.41
C PHE A 3 7.90 -28.17 -16.81
N ARG A 4 7.59 -28.24 -18.11
CA ARG A 4 6.54 -29.11 -18.67
C ARG A 4 6.85 -30.58 -18.46
N ASP A 5 8.04 -31.03 -18.84
CA ASP A 5 8.48 -32.41 -18.65
C ASP A 5 8.40 -32.84 -17.18
N LEU A 6 8.76 -31.93 -16.27
CA LEU A 6 8.72 -32.19 -14.82
C LEU A 6 7.28 -32.39 -14.31
N PHE A 7 6.32 -31.59 -14.81
CA PHE A 7 4.91 -31.76 -14.47
C PHE A 7 4.32 -33.03 -15.11
N GLU A 8 4.68 -33.37 -16.35
CA GLU A 8 4.23 -34.59 -17.00
C GLU A 8 4.73 -35.84 -16.26
N ILE A 9 6.00 -35.86 -15.85
CA ILE A 9 6.57 -36.93 -15.03
C ILE A 9 5.82 -37.02 -13.70
N PHE A 10 5.59 -35.90 -13.02
CA PHE A 10 4.87 -35.87 -11.74
C PHE A 10 3.43 -36.39 -11.90
N ASN A 11 2.74 -36.04 -12.97
CA ASN A 11 1.38 -36.51 -13.26
C ASN A 11 1.35 -38.01 -13.49
N SER A 12 2.31 -38.54 -14.26
CA SER A 12 2.43 -39.97 -14.49
C SER A 12 2.71 -40.74 -13.19
N LEU A 13 3.53 -40.19 -12.30
CA LEU A 13 3.85 -40.79 -11.00
C LEU A 13 2.64 -40.82 -10.05
N ILE A 14 1.81 -39.78 -10.05
CA ILE A 14 0.56 -39.75 -9.29
C ILE A 14 -0.43 -40.76 -9.86
N HIS A 15 -0.61 -40.78 -11.18
CA HIS A 15 -1.59 -41.66 -11.82
C HIS A 15 -1.25 -43.15 -11.66
N ASN A 16 0.05 -43.49 -11.69
CA ASN A 16 0.52 -44.85 -11.52
C ASN A 16 0.65 -45.28 -10.04
N ASN A 17 0.16 -44.48 -9.08
CA ASN A 17 0.36 -44.67 -7.63
C ASN A 17 1.85 -44.82 -7.22
N GLY A 18 2.78 -44.33 -8.04
CA GLY A 18 4.21 -44.37 -7.77
C GLY A 18 4.65 -43.38 -6.68
N ALA A 19 3.83 -42.35 -6.42
CA ALA A 19 4.02 -41.40 -5.33
C ALA A 19 2.79 -41.35 -4.41
N ASN A 20 3.02 -41.33 -3.09
CA ASN A 20 1.94 -41.22 -2.11
C ASN A 20 1.23 -39.86 -2.26
N SER A 21 -0.10 -39.85 -2.39
CA SER A 21 -0.91 -38.63 -2.58
C SER A 21 -0.70 -37.61 -1.46
N LEU A 22 -0.51 -38.08 -0.22
CA LEU A 22 -0.19 -37.23 0.93
C LEU A 22 1.14 -36.50 0.75
N PHE A 23 2.16 -37.17 0.23
CA PHE A 23 3.47 -36.56 -0.02
C PHE A 23 3.38 -35.47 -1.10
N ALA A 24 2.63 -35.72 -2.17
CA ALA A 24 2.37 -34.74 -3.21
C ALA A 24 1.65 -33.50 -2.66
N THR A 25 0.62 -33.69 -1.82
CA THR A 25 -0.11 -32.59 -1.18
C THR A 25 0.78 -31.75 -0.25
N LEU A 26 1.66 -32.40 0.51
CA LEU A 26 2.59 -31.74 1.41
C LEU A 26 3.64 -30.91 0.64
N CYS A 27 4.16 -31.44 -0.46
CA CYS A 27 5.05 -30.70 -1.35
C CYS A 27 4.36 -29.46 -1.95
N GLY A 28 3.13 -29.64 -2.48
CA GLY A 28 2.33 -28.54 -3.02
C GLY A 28 2.04 -27.46 -1.98
N PHE A 29 1.71 -27.86 -0.74
CA PHE A 29 1.50 -26.95 0.38
C PHE A 29 2.75 -26.14 0.72
N LEU A 30 3.92 -26.79 0.84
CA LEU A 30 5.18 -26.11 1.18
C LEU A 30 5.58 -25.07 0.11
N LEU A 31 5.42 -25.42 -1.18
CA LEU A 31 5.66 -24.48 -2.28
C LEU A 31 4.71 -23.28 -2.19
N PHE A 32 3.44 -23.54 -1.87
CA PHE A 32 2.44 -22.49 -1.71
C PHE A 32 2.73 -21.58 -0.50
N VAL A 33 3.19 -22.12 0.63
CA VAL A 33 3.60 -21.30 1.80
C VAL A 33 4.73 -20.32 1.43
N GLY A 34 5.68 -20.75 0.59
CA GLY A 34 6.70 -19.85 0.04
C GLY A 34 6.10 -18.68 -0.77
N ALA A 35 5.08 -18.97 -1.59
CA ALA A 35 4.36 -17.94 -2.34
C ALA A 35 3.58 -16.98 -1.42
N VAL A 36 2.91 -17.50 -0.37
CA VAL A 36 2.18 -16.72 0.64
C VAL A 36 3.10 -15.71 1.31
N ALA A 37 4.29 -16.12 1.74
CA ALA A 37 5.26 -15.24 2.39
C ALA A 37 5.70 -14.09 1.47
N LYS A 38 6.03 -14.39 0.20
CA LYS A 38 6.52 -13.39 -0.75
C LYS A 38 5.44 -12.43 -1.25
N SER A 39 4.21 -12.90 -1.41
CA SER A 39 3.08 -12.09 -1.87
C SER A 39 2.29 -11.43 -0.73
N ALA A 40 2.83 -11.44 0.50
CA ALA A 40 2.25 -10.83 1.69
C ALA A 40 0.80 -11.26 1.95
N GLN A 41 0.52 -12.54 1.76
CA GLN A 41 -0.80 -13.11 1.99
C GLN A 41 -0.97 -13.48 3.46
N PHE A 42 -2.21 -13.64 3.90
CA PHE A 42 -2.54 -14.09 5.23
C PHE A 42 -2.01 -15.52 5.41
N PRO A 43 -1.32 -15.83 6.52
CA PRO A 43 -1.07 -14.98 7.69
C PRO A 43 0.21 -14.10 7.62
N LEU A 44 1.11 -14.36 6.67
CA LEU A 44 2.45 -13.75 6.57
C LEU A 44 2.48 -12.37 5.88
N HIS A 45 1.60 -11.46 6.31
CA HIS A 45 1.41 -10.14 5.69
C HIS A 45 2.09 -8.97 6.44
N VAL A 46 2.51 -9.20 7.69
CA VAL A 46 2.99 -8.15 8.63
C VAL A 46 4.20 -7.37 8.12
N TRP A 47 5.07 -7.99 7.33
CA TRP A 47 6.28 -7.34 6.84
C TRP A 47 6.03 -6.25 5.79
N LEU A 48 4.89 -6.29 5.09
CA LEU A 48 4.65 -5.45 3.93
C LEU A 48 4.42 -3.96 4.29
N PRO A 49 3.64 -3.62 5.33
CA PRO A 49 3.56 -2.25 5.83
C PRO A 49 4.87 -1.73 6.41
N ASP A 50 5.65 -2.58 7.07
CA ASP A 50 6.94 -2.21 7.68
C ASP A 50 8.01 -1.93 6.62
N ALA A 51 7.93 -2.59 5.45
CA ALA A 51 8.77 -2.26 4.29
C ALA A 51 8.58 -0.81 3.79
N MET A 52 7.53 -0.11 4.23
CA MET A 52 7.32 1.32 3.92
C MET A 52 8.22 2.26 4.70
N GLU A 53 9.04 1.78 5.63
CA GLU A 53 10.11 2.60 6.21
C GLU A 53 11.21 2.90 5.18
N GLY A 54 11.33 2.05 4.15
CA GLY A 54 12.26 2.25 3.05
C GLY A 54 11.99 3.52 2.21
N PRO A 55 12.98 3.92 1.38
CA PRO A 55 12.83 5.06 0.49
C PRO A 55 11.76 4.79 -0.57
N THR A 56 11.04 5.84 -0.95
CA THR A 56 9.86 5.76 -1.82
C THR A 56 10.08 5.10 -3.18
N PRO A 57 11.23 5.27 -3.89
CA PRO A 57 11.46 4.57 -5.14
C PRO A 57 11.62 3.05 -4.96
N ILE A 58 12.20 2.61 -3.83
CA ILE A 58 12.32 1.18 -3.51
C ILE A 58 10.95 0.60 -3.20
N SER A 59 10.11 1.33 -2.46
CA SER A 59 8.71 0.93 -2.23
C SER A 59 7.97 0.74 -3.56
N ALA A 60 8.13 1.65 -4.53
CA ALA A 60 7.54 1.49 -5.86
C ALA A 60 7.99 0.19 -6.55
N LEU A 61 9.30 -0.11 -6.51
CA LEU A 61 9.88 -1.30 -7.12
C LEU A 61 9.39 -2.61 -6.47
N ILE A 62 9.41 -2.68 -5.13
CA ILE A 62 9.00 -3.88 -4.37
C ILE A 62 7.52 -4.21 -4.62
N HIS A 63 6.68 -3.19 -4.67
CA HIS A 63 5.23 -3.33 -4.75
C HIS A 63 4.68 -3.47 -6.18
N ALA A 64 5.39 -2.94 -7.17
CA ALA A 64 4.98 -3.04 -8.57
C ALA A 64 5.61 -4.25 -9.26
N ALA A 65 6.92 -4.49 -9.07
CA ALA A 65 7.68 -5.33 -10.00
C ALA A 65 8.23 -6.63 -9.41
N THR A 66 8.75 -6.64 -8.18
CA THR A 66 9.63 -7.73 -7.74
C THR A 66 9.01 -8.65 -6.70
N MET A 67 9.11 -8.28 -5.43
CA MET A 67 9.02 -9.19 -4.30
C MET A 67 7.67 -9.87 -4.23
N VAL A 68 6.64 -9.06 -4.48
CA VAL A 68 5.27 -9.47 -4.33
C VAL A 68 4.75 -10.20 -5.57
N ALA A 69 5.11 -9.71 -6.76
CA ALA A 69 4.75 -10.32 -8.03
C ALA A 69 5.36 -11.73 -8.19
N ALA A 70 6.56 -11.95 -7.64
CA ALA A 70 7.24 -13.24 -7.70
C ALA A 70 6.42 -14.37 -7.04
N GLY A 71 5.72 -14.10 -5.93
CA GLY A 71 4.88 -15.10 -5.27
C GLY A 71 3.70 -15.56 -6.13
N ILE A 72 2.98 -14.59 -6.73
CA ILE A 72 1.84 -14.88 -7.61
C ILE A 72 2.31 -15.54 -8.91
N PHE A 73 3.42 -15.08 -9.47
CA PHE A 73 4.01 -15.67 -10.66
C PHE A 73 4.42 -17.13 -10.44
N LEU A 74 4.97 -17.45 -9.26
CA LEU A 74 5.27 -18.84 -8.88
C LEU A 74 3.99 -19.69 -8.87
N VAL A 75 2.91 -19.21 -8.25
CA VAL A 75 1.62 -19.93 -8.21
C VAL A 75 1.04 -20.11 -9.62
N ALA A 76 1.07 -19.07 -10.44
CA ALA A 76 0.58 -19.12 -11.81
C ALA A 76 1.37 -20.12 -12.67
N ARG A 77 2.69 -20.25 -12.44
CA ARG A 77 3.53 -21.22 -13.14
C ARG A 77 3.32 -22.65 -12.64
N LEU A 78 3.07 -22.83 -11.35
CA LEU A 78 2.82 -24.13 -10.71
C LEU A 78 1.35 -24.59 -10.82
N LEU A 79 0.49 -23.86 -11.51
CA LEU A 79 -0.92 -24.22 -11.64
C LEU A 79 -1.19 -25.64 -12.17
N PRO A 80 -0.46 -26.16 -13.18
CA PRO A 80 -0.65 -27.55 -13.63
C PRO A 80 -0.48 -28.58 -12.51
N LEU A 81 0.38 -28.29 -11.52
CA LEU A 81 0.54 -29.13 -10.33
C LEU A 81 -0.68 -28.98 -9.40
N PHE A 82 -1.10 -27.74 -9.13
CA PHE A 82 -2.22 -27.48 -8.22
C PHE A 82 -3.56 -27.98 -8.77
N THR A 83 -3.77 -28.03 -10.09
CA THR A 83 -5.00 -28.57 -10.70
C THR A 83 -5.24 -30.04 -10.38
N ILE A 84 -4.19 -30.79 -10.06
CA ILE A 84 -4.29 -32.21 -9.69
C ILE A 84 -4.61 -32.39 -8.21
N ILE A 85 -4.34 -31.35 -7.41
CA ILE A 85 -4.50 -31.36 -5.95
C ILE A 85 -5.58 -30.33 -5.57
N PRO A 86 -6.87 -30.67 -5.68
CA PRO A 86 -7.97 -29.71 -5.51
C PRO A 86 -8.00 -29.06 -4.12
N TYR A 87 -7.52 -29.76 -3.09
CA TYR A 87 -7.40 -29.21 -1.74
C TYR A 87 -6.51 -27.96 -1.68
N ILE A 88 -5.41 -27.93 -2.45
CA ILE A 88 -4.51 -26.78 -2.47
C ILE A 88 -5.11 -25.63 -3.26
N MET A 89 -5.81 -25.88 -4.37
CA MET A 89 -6.54 -24.83 -5.10
C MET A 89 -7.58 -24.13 -4.22
N ASN A 90 -8.38 -24.90 -3.49
CA ASN A 90 -9.36 -24.33 -2.57
C ASN A 90 -8.66 -23.51 -1.46
N LEU A 91 -7.53 -23.99 -0.94
CA LEU A 91 -6.74 -23.26 0.05
C LEU A 91 -6.17 -21.94 -0.52
N ILE A 92 -5.68 -21.94 -1.76
CA ILE A 92 -5.23 -20.73 -2.48
C ILE A 92 -6.37 -19.71 -2.55
N SER A 93 -7.54 -20.13 -3.00
CA SER A 93 -8.72 -19.25 -3.14
C SER A 93 -9.20 -18.70 -1.79
N LEU A 94 -9.18 -19.53 -0.74
CA LEU A 94 -9.56 -19.14 0.63
C LEU A 94 -8.61 -18.09 1.20
N ILE A 95 -7.30 -18.28 1.04
CA ILE A 95 -6.33 -17.30 1.51
C ILE A 95 -6.43 -16.01 0.70
N GLY A 96 -6.63 -16.10 -0.62
CA GLY A 96 -6.87 -14.95 -1.49
C GLY A 96 -8.08 -14.11 -1.06
N ILE A 97 -9.22 -14.74 -0.75
CA ILE A 97 -10.41 -13.97 -0.33
C ILE A 97 -10.24 -13.33 1.06
N ILE A 98 -9.60 -14.02 2.00
CA ILE A 98 -9.29 -13.48 3.33
C ILE A 98 -8.36 -12.27 3.21
N THR A 99 -7.35 -12.33 2.34
CA THR A 99 -6.38 -11.23 2.16
C THR A 99 -6.95 -10.03 1.46
N VAL A 100 -7.84 -10.23 0.48
CA VAL A 100 -8.62 -9.16 -0.16
C VAL A 100 -9.33 -8.33 0.93
N LEU A 101 -10.10 -9.00 1.79
CA LEU A 101 -10.89 -8.34 2.82
C LEU A 101 -10.02 -7.68 3.91
N LEU A 102 -9.02 -8.40 4.43
CA LEU A 102 -8.12 -7.89 5.46
C LEU A 102 -7.31 -6.68 4.98
N GLY A 103 -6.75 -6.75 3.76
CA GLY A 103 -5.99 -5.64 3.19
C GLY A 103 -6.84 -4.38 3.01
N ALA A 104 -8.09 -4.53 2.55
CA ALA A 104 -8.97 -3.39 2.31
C ALA A 104 -9.44 -2.72 3.61
N THR A 105 -9.80 -3.51 4.63
CA THR A 105 -10.20 -2.96 5.94
C THR A 105 -9.06 -2.27 6.66
N LEU A 106 -7.83 -2.83 6.60
CA LEU A 106 -6.64 -2.20 7.18
C LEU A 106 -6.24 -0.91 6.44
N ALA A 107 -6.36 -0.87 5.10
CA ALA A 107 -6.07 0.33 4.31
C ALA A 107 -6.96 1.53 4.70
N LEU A 108 -8.23 1.28 5.07
CA LEU A 108 -9.16 2.33 5.49
C LEU A 108 -8.74 3.05 6.77
N ALA A 109 -8.21 2.29 7.72
CA ALA A 109 -7.81 2.83 9.02
C ALA A 109 -6.48 3.61 8.96
N GLN A 110 -5.69 3.45 7.89
CA GLN A 110 -4.37 4.07 7.82
C GLN A 110 -4.43 5.60 7.66
N ARG A 111 -3.50 6.27 8.35
CA ARG A 111 -3.24 7.71 8.24
C ARG A 111 -2.01 8.01 7.40
N ASP A 112 -1.05 7.10 7.34
CA ASP A 112 0.16 7.24 6.54
C ASP A 112 -0.09 6.89 5.07
N ILE A 113 0.34 7.77 4.17
CA ILE A 113 0.09 7.61 2.73
C ILE A 113 0.74 6.33 2.17
N LYS A 114 1.99 6.04 2.55
CA LYS A 114 2.72 4.85 2.06
C LYS A 114 2.15 3.55 2.62
N ARG A 115 1.82 3.51 3.91
CA ARG A 115 1.23 2.32 4.55
C ARG A 115 -0.14 2.00 3.97
N SER A 116 -0.97 3.00 3.71
CA SER A 116 -2.24 2.78 3.02
C SER A 116 -2.05 2.23 1.60
N LEU A 117 -1.03 2.71 0.86
CA LEU A 117 -0.67 2.15 -0.44
C LEU A 117 -0.16 0.70 -0.35
N ALA A 118 0.53 0.33 0.73
CA ALA A 118 0.97 -1.04 0.99
C ALA A 118 -0.21 -1.98 1.31
N TYR A 119 -1.13 -1.60 2.20
CA TYR A 119 -2.31 -2.42 2.46
C TYR A 119 -3.23 -2.54 1.25
N SER A 120 -3.33 -1.50 0.44
CA SER A 120 -4.03 -1.62 -0.82
C SER A 120 -3.32 -2.56 -1.80
N THR A 121 -1.98 -2.65 -1.81
CA THR A 121 -1.33 -3.74 -2.57
C THR A 121 -1.72 -5.10 -2.02
N MET A 122 -1.65 -5.32 -0.71
CA MET A 122 -2.06 -6.59 -0.07
C MET A 122 -3.46 -7.03 -0.55
N SER A 123 -4.42 -6.11 -0.58
CA SER A 123 -5.78 -6.41 -1.08
C SER A 123 -5.82 -6.78 -2.57
N GLN A 124 -5.07 -6.08 -3.43
CA GLN A 124 -5.05 -6.32 -4.89
C GLN A 124 -4.34 -7.62 -5.24
N LEU A 125 -3.32 -7.96 -4.49
CA LEU A 125 -2.61 -9.22 -4.63
C LEU A 125 -3.46 -10.39 -4.15
N GLY A 126 -4.33 -10.15 -3.16
CA GLY A 126 -5.40 -11.08 -2.79
C GLY A 126 -6.29 -11.39 -4.00
N TYR A 127 -6.72 -10.40 -4.79
CA TYR A 127 -7.49 -10.64 -6.02
C TYR A 127 -6.68 -11.45 -7.03
N THR A 128 -5.40 -11.12 -7.24
CA THR A 128 -4.54 -11.90 -8.14
C THR A 128 -4.27 -13.33 -7.65
N MET A 129 -4.34 -13.59 -6.34
CA MET A 129 -4.14 -14.92 -5.75
C MET A 129 -5.44 -15.73 -5.76
N LEU A 130 -6.59 -15.06 -5.65
CA LEU A 130 -7.91 -15.67 -5.78
C LEU A 130 -8.11 -16.26 -7.19
N ALA A 131 -7.71 -15.54 -8.23
CA ALA A 131 -7.85 -15.94 -9.64
C ALA A 131 -7.27 -17.34 -9.97
N PRO A 132 -5.99 -17.66 -9.70
CA PRO A 132 -5.45 -19.00 -9.93
C PRO A 132 -6.06 -20.05 -8.99
N GLY A 133 -6.52 -19.66 -7.79
CA GLY A 133 -7.28 -20.54 -6.91
C GLY A 133 -8.60 -21.03 -7.51
N MET A 134 -9.22 -20.22 -8.38
CA MET A 134 -10.42 -20.57 -9.16
C MET A 134 -10.08 -21.20 -10.52
N GLY A 135 -8.80 -21.38 -10.84
CA GLY A 135 -8.33 -21.92 -12.13
C GLY A 135 -8.09 -20.88 -13.23
N SER A 136 -8.33 -19.59 -12.97
CA SER A 136 -8.18 -18.51 -13.96
C SER A 136 -6.80 -17.84 -13.87
N TYR A 137 -5.82 -18.45 -14.53
CA TYR A 137 -4.44 -17.94 -14.53
C TYR A 137 -4.22 -16.72 -15.43
N ARG A 138 -5.01 -16.63 -16.51
CA ARG A 138 -4.91 -15.54 -17.49
C ARG A 138 -5.32 -14.21 -16.86
N ALA A 139 -6.47 -14.21 -16.20
CA ALA A 139 -6.97 -13.06 -15.43
C ALA A 139 -5.96 -12.64 -14.35
N ALA A 140 -5.35 -13.61 -13.64
CA ALA A 140 -4.34 -13.36 -12.62
C ALA A 140 -3.12 -12.59 -13.16
N LEU A 141 -2.52 -13.08 -14.25
CA LEU A 141 -1.35 -12.45 -14.86
C LEU A 141 -1.68 -11.11 -15.51
N PHE A 142 -2.86 -10.99 -16.13
CA PHE A 142 -3.32 -9.73 -16.69
C PHE A 142 -3.55 -8.67 -15.61
N HIS A 143 -4.20 -9.03 -14.50
CA HIS A 143 -4.36 -8.13 -13.36
C HIS A 143 -3.01 -7.77 -12.73
N LEU A 144 -2.07 -8.72 -12.61
CA LEU A 144 -0.73 -8.46 -12.07
C LEU A 144 0.01 -7.37 -12.85
N ILE A 145 -0.01 -7.42 -14.19
CA ILE A 145 0.66 -6.44 -15.05
C ILE A 145 -0.01 -5.07 -14.95
N THR A 146 -1.34 -5.03 -15.05
CA THR A 146 -2.09 -3.75 -14.99
C THR A 146 -1.96 -3.09 -13.61
N HIS A 147 -1.99 -3.89 -12.55
CA HIS A 147 -1.73 -3.48 -11.18
C HIS A 147 -0.32 -2.89 -11.02
N ALA A 148 0.72 -3.53 -11.58
CA ALA A 148 2.10 -3.04 -11.48
C ALA A 148 2.24 -1.60 -11.98
N TYR A 149 1.66 -1.27 -13.14
CA TYR A 149 1.68 0.10 -13.67
C TYR A 149 0.93 1.08 -12.77
N SER A 150 -0.28 0.71 -12.32
CA SER A 150 -1.08 1.58 -11.43
C SER A 150 -0.36 1.87 -10.11
N LYS A 151 0.31 0.86 -9.52
CA LYS A 151 1.03 0.99 -8.26
C LYS A 151 2.33 1.74 -8.40
N ALA A 152 3.08 1.54 -9.47
CA ALA A 152 4.27 2.33 -9.75
C ALA A 152 3.92 3.83 -9.80
N LEU A 153 2.83 4.19 -10.51
CA LEU A 153 2.33 5.57 -10.56
C LEU A 153 1.96 6.10 -9.18
N LEU A 154 1.20 5.33 -8.38
CA LEU A 154 0.76 5.75 -7.05
C LEU A 154 1.92 5.91 -6.06
N PHE A 155 2.88 4.98 -6.04
CA PHE A 155 4.03 5.06 -5.14
C PHE A 155 4.98 6.20 -5.52
N LEU A 156 5.30 6.36 -6.80
CA LEU A 156 6.13 7.49 -7.25
C LEU A 156 5.42 8.83 -7.03
N GLY A 157 4.11 8.90 -7.30
CA GLY A 157 3.28 10.05 -6.98
C GLY A 157 3.32 10.40 -5.49
N SER A 158 3.14 9.40 -4.61
CA SER A 158 3.26 9.58 -3.15
C SER A 158 4.64 10.07 -2.73
N GLY A 159 5.71 9.61 -3.38
CA GLY A 159 7.07 10.09 -3.15
C GLY A 159 7.22 11.58 -3.45
N SER A 160 6.67 12.05 -4.57
CA SER A 160 6.69 13.48 -4.90
C SER A 160 5.86 14.32 -3.92
N ILE A 161 4.75 13.80 -3.39
CA ILE A 161 3.93 14.45 -2.35
C ILE A 161 4.74 14.59 -1.06
N ILE A 162 5.34 13.50 -0.59
CA ILE A 162 6.15 13.48 0.65
C ILE A 162 7.31 14.47 0.51
N HIS A 163 8.01 14.46 -0.61
CA HIS A 163 9.11 15.38 -0.86
C HIS A 163 8.64 16.85 -0.88
N SER A 164 7.44 17.14 -1.39
CA SER A 164 6.86 18.49 -1.33
C SER A 164 6.46 18.93 0.09
N MET A 165 6.20 17.98 0.98
CA MET A 165 5.77 18.23 2.36
C MET A 165 6.94 18.38 3.34
N GLU A 166 8.08 17.77 3.05
CA GLU A 166 9.30 17.82 3.87
C GLU A 166 9.76 19.26 4.20
N PRO A 167 9.82 20.23 3.27
CA PRO A 167 10.21 21.61 3.58
C PRO A 167 9.22 22.35 4.49
N ILE A 168 7.97 21.91 4.56
CA ILE A 168 6.88 22.59 5.27
C ILE A 168 6.76 22.06 6.70
N VAL A 169 6.84 20.74 6.88
CA VAL A 169 6.56 20.07 8.16
C VAL A 169 7.81 19.47 8.81
N GLY A 170 8.91 19.44 8.07
CA GLY A 170 10.18 18.87 8.51
C GLY A 170 10.33 17.38 8.16
N TYR A 171 11.57 16.91 8.24
CA TYR A 171 11.94 15.53 7.91
C TYR A 171 11.59 14.58 9.07
N SER A 172 10.33 14.14 9.12
CA SER A 172 9.88 13.08 10.03
C SER A 172 8.75 12.28 9.38
N PRO A 173 8.84 10.94 9.33
CA PRO A 173 7.86 10.11 8.62
C PRO A 173 6.45 10.29 9.19
N GLU A 174 6.32 10.40 10.52
CA GLU A 174 5.04 10.61 11.21
C GLU A 174 4.31 11.90 10.82
N LYS A 175 5.04 12.88 10.27
CA LYS A 175 4.45 14.15 9.84
C LYS A 175 4.38 14.29 8.33
N SER A 176 5.48 14.05 7.61
CA SER A 176 5.53 14.26 6.15
C SER A 176 4.70 13.24 5.37
N GLN A 177 4.39 12.08 5.96
CA GLN A 177 3.60 11.02 5.32
C GLN A 177 2.15 10.97 5.80
N ASN A 178 1.80 11.74 6.82
CA ASN A 178 0.49 11.70 7.46
C ASN A 178 -0.53 12.53 6.69
N MET A 179 -1.55 11.86 6.14
CA MET A 179 -2.59 12.49 5.33
C MET A 179 -3.46 13.50 6.08
N VAL A 180 -3.52 13.40 7.41
CA VAL A 180 -4.30 14.36 8.23
C VAL A 180 -3.70 15.76 8.17
N ILE A 181 -2.38 15.86 7.98
CA ILE A 181 -1.64 17.13 7.92
C ILE A 181 -1.60 17.65 6.46
N MET A 182 -1.76 16.75 5.50
CA MET A 182 -1.86 17.08 4.08
C MET A 182 -3.20 17.79 3.77
N GLY A 183 -3.40 18.09 2.48
CA GLY A 183 -4.59 18.77 1.97
C GLY A 183 -4.23 20.02 1.16
N GLY A 184 -5.05 20.34 0.18
CA GLY A 184 -4.89 21.54 -0.65
C GLY A 184 -3.65 21.54 -1.57
N LEU A 185 -3.01 20.39 -1.78
CA LEU A 185 -1.80 20.27 -2.60
C LEU A 185 -2.05 20.46 -4.11
N THR A 186 -3.31 20.51 -4.53
CA THR A 186 -3.73 20.70 -5.93
C THR A 186 -3.01 21.85 -6.66
N LYS A 187 -2.82 22.99 -6.00
CA LYS A 187 -2.22 24.19 -6.62
C LYS A 187 -0.69 24.09 -6.75
N TYR A 188 -0.05 23.26 -5.93
CA TYR A 188 1.41 23.19 -5.83
C TYR A 188 2.00 22.07 -6.67
N VAL A 189 1.29 20.94 -6.81
CA VAL A 189 1.76 19.75 -7.55
C VAL A 189 0.71 19.23 -8.55
N PRO A 190 0.35 20.02 -9.59
CA PRO A 190 -0.75 19.67 -10.51
C PRO A 190 -0.46 18.43 -11.37
N ILE A 191 0.80 18.19 -11.76
CA ILE A 191 1.20 17.00 -12.53
C ILE A 191 1.08 15.75 -11.65
N THR A 192 1.53 15.81 -10.41
CA THR A 192 1.35 14.71 -9.45
C THR A 192 -0.13 14.45 -9.19
N LYS A 193 -0.97 15.48 -9.07
CA LYS A 193 -2.42 15.31 -8.88
C LYS A 193 -3.06 14.49 -10.00
N THR A 194 -2.77 14.84 -11.25
CA THR A 194 -3.38 14.16 -12.42
C THR A 194 -2.86 12.74 -12.58
N THR A 195 -1.56 12.51 -12.43
CA THR A 195 -0.97 11.16 -12.52
C THR A 195 -1.41 10.26 -11.38
N PHE A 196 -1.47 10.78 -10.14
CA PHE A 196 -1.98 10.04 -8.99
C PHE A 196 -3.48 9.73 -9.15
N LEU A 197 -4.28 10.68 -9.65
CA LEU A 197 -5.69 10.44 -9.98
C LEU A 197 -5.85 9.29 -10.98
N LEU A 198 -5.11 9.30 -12.10
CA LEU A 198 -5.16 8.20 -13.08
C LEU A 198 -4.79 6.85 -12.45
N GLY A 199 -3.78 6.83 -11.57
CA GLY A 199 -3.44 5.65 -10.79
C GLY A 199 -4.59 5.17 -9.89
N THR A 200 -5.27 6.10 -9.20
CA THR A 200 -6.41 5.77 -8.34
C THR A 200 -7.59 5.23 -9.14
N LEU A 201 -7.97 5.91 -10.25
CA LEU A 201 -9.07 5.49 -11.12
C LEU A 201 -8.82 4.10 -11.72
N SER A 202 -7.56 3.81 -12.08
CA SER A 202 -7.17 2.50 -12.58
C SER A 202 -7.39 1.44 -11.49
N LEU A 203 -6.85 1.64 -10.29
CA LEU A 203 -6.97 0.68 -9.19
C LEU A 203 -8.43 0.45 -8.73
N CYS A 204 -9.27 1.49 -8.80
CA CYS A 204 -10.71 1.40 -8.54
C CYS A 204 -11.44 0.51 -9.56
N GLY A 205 -10.88 0.35 -10.76
CA GLY A 205 -11.50 -0.37 -11.87
C GLY A 205 -12.57 0.46 -12.56
N ILE A 206 -12.28 1.72 -12.91
CA ILE A 206 -13.22 2.57 -13.65
C ILE A 206 -12.98 2.41 -15.16
N PRO A 207 -14.02 2.13 -15.98
CA PRO A 207 -13.92 2.18 -17.43
C PRO A 207 -13.48 3.59 -17.87
N PRO A 208 -12.46 3.78 -18.73
CA PRO A 208 -11.88 2.84 -19.71
C PRO A 208 -10.51 2.21 -19.33
N LEU A 209 -10.09 2.27 -18.07
CA LEU A 209 -8.72 1.89 -17.67
C LEU A 209 -8.50 0.37 -17.61
N ALA A 210 -7.26 -0.08 -17.82
CA ALA A 210 -6.94 -1.50 -17.98
C ALA A 210 -7.26 -2.38 -16.76
N CYS A 211 -7.15 -1.84 -15.54
CA CYS A 211 -7.49 -2.56 -14.32
C CYS A 211 -8.99 -2.86 -14.17
N PHE A 212 -9.88 -2.17 -14.90
CA PHE A 212 -11.30 -2.55 -14.94
C PHE A 212 -11.48 -3.93 -15.56
N TRP A 213 -10.96 -4.13 -16.77
CA TRP A 213 -11.08 -5.38 -17.51
C TRP A 213 -10.53 -6.58 -16.75
N SER A 214 -9.36 -6.42 -16.12
CA SER A 214 -8.74 -7.50 -15.38
C SER A 214 -9.48 -7.82 -14.07
N LYS A 215 -10.02 -6.82 -13.38
CA LYS A 215 -10.77 -7.02 -12.13
C LYS A 215 -12.17 -7.57 -12.38
N ASP A 216 -12.81 -7.16 -13.47
CA ASP A 216 -14.12 -7.66 -13.90
C ASP A 216 -14.07 -9.14 -14.27
N GLU A 217 -13.01 -9.57 -14.99
CA GLU A 217 -12.79 -10.99 -15.31
C GLU A 217 -12.65 -11.84 -14.02
N ILE A 218 -11.85 -11.39 -13.05
CA ILE A 218 -11.70 -12.08 -11.75
C ILE A 218 -13.03 -12.13 -10.98
N LEU A 219 -13.81 -11.05 -10.99
CA LEU A 219 -15.11 -11.01 -10.34
C LEU A 219 -16.11 -11.94 -11.02
N ASN A 220 -16.14 -11.99 -12.34
CA ASN A 220 -16.98 -12.90 -13.11
C ASN A 220 -16.63 -14.36 -12.80
N ASP A 221 -15.34 -14.70 -12.79
CA ASP A 221 -14.87 -16.05 -12.42
C ASP A 221 -15.24 -16.40 -10.97
N SER A 222 -15.25 -15.41 -10.06
CA SER A 222 -15.68 -15.63 -8.68
C SER A 222 -17.16 -15.95 -8.55
N TRP A 223 -18.02 -15.36 -9.38
CA TRP A 223 -19.44 -15.70 -9.44
C TRP A 223 -19.68 -17.14 -9.90
N LEU A 224 -18.87 -17.61 -10.85
CA LEU A 224 -18.92 -18.99 -11.34
C LEU A 224 -18.38 -19.99 -10.29
N TYR A 225 -17.38 -19.60 -9.50
CA TYR A 225 -16.78 -20.46 -8.48
C TYR A 225 -17.68 -20.59 -7.24
N SER A 226 -18.04 -19.48 -6.59
CA SER A 226 -19.02 -19.49 -5.51
C SER A 226 -19.63 -18.11 -5.26
N PRO A 227 -20.96 -18.01 -5.03
CA PRO A 227 -21.62 -16.72 -4.82
C PRO A 227 -21.12 -15.99 -3.57
N VAL A 228 -20.70 -16.72 -2.53
CA VAL A 228 -20.16 -16.13 -1.30
C VAL A 228 -18.84 -15.41 -1.58
N PHE A 229 -17.94 -16.02 -2.35
CA PHE A 229 -16.66 -15.40 -2.69
C PHE A 229 -16.88 -14.18 -3.56
N ALA A 230 -17.83 -14.27 -4.50
CA ALA A 230 -18.19 -13.16 -5.37
C ALA A 230 -18.75 -11.95 -4.60
N ILE A 231 -19.63 -12.18 -3.62
CA ILE A 231 -20.17 -11.11 -2.78
C ILE A 231 -19.04 -10.41 -2.00
N ILE A 232 -18.13 -11.18 -1.39
CA ILE A 232 -16.99 -10.62 -0.64
C ILE A 232 -16.01 -9.88 -1.56
N ALA A 233 -15.72 -10.43 -2.73
CA ALA A 233 -14.85 -9.84 -3.72
C ALA A 233 -15.46 -8.54 -4.29
N CYS A 234 -16.77 -8.52 -4.56
CA CYS A 234 -17.49 -7.35 -5.03
C CYS A 234 -17.59 -6.25 -3.95
N SER A 235 -17.94 -6.62 -2.71
CA SER A 235 -17.98 -5.66 -1.59
C SER A 235 -16.61 -5.02 -1.37
N THR A 236 -15.56 -5.83 -1.48
CA THR A 236 -14.19 -5.32 -1.33
C THR A 236 -13.79 -4.43 -2.51
N ALA A 237 -14.33 -4.64 -3.72
CA ALA A 237 -14.07 -3.75 -4.84
C ALA A 237 -14.64 -2.35 -4.54
N GLY A 238 -15.82 -2.27 -3.93
CA GLY A 238 -16.37 -1.03 -3.37
C GLY A 238 -15.47 -0.40 -2.30
N LEU A 239 -14.97 -1.20 -1.35
CA LEU A 239 -14.01 -0.71 -0.34
C LEU A 239 -12.72 -0.19 -0.97
N THR A 240 -12.25 -0.81 -2.05
CA THR A 240 -11.05 -0.34 -2.77
C THR A 240 -11.26 1.02 -3.39
N ALA A 241 -12.42 1.27 -3.98
CA ALA A 241 -12.76 2.60 -4.46
C ALA A 241 -12.79 3.59 -3.29
N PHE A 242 -13.44 3.23 -2.19
CA PHE A 242 -13.58 4.12 -1.03
C PHE A 242 -12.22 4.50 -0.41
N TYR A 243 -11.33 3.54 -0.11
CA TYR A 243 -10.03 3.90 0.47
C TYR A 243 -9.15 4.68 -0.52
N MET A 244 -9.18 4.38 -1.82
CA MET A 244 -8.35 5.09 -2.80
C MET A 244 -8.83 6.53 -3.02
N PHE A 245 -10.15 6.75 -3.07
CA PHE A 245 -10.70 8.10 -3.15
C PHE A 245 -10.49 8.87 -1.85
N ARG A 246 -10.63 8.23 -0.67
CA ARG A 246 -10.27 8.85 0.61
C ARG A 246 -8.84 9.37 0.60
N MET A 247 -7.90 8.53 0.18
CA MET A 247 -6.48 8.89 0.03
C MET A 247 -6.29 10.09 -0.90
N TYR A 248 -6.94 10.08 -2.06
CA TYR A 248 -6.86 11.16 -3.04
C TYR A 248 -7.41 12.49 -2.49
N LEU A 249 -8.61 12.48 -1.93
CA LEU A 249 -9.28 13.68 -1.44
C LEU A 249 -8.55 14.30 -0.25
N LEU A 250 -8.08 13.47 0.71
CA LEU A 250 -7.33 13.96 1.88
C LEU A 250 -5.97 14.57 1.49
N THR A 251 -5.36 14.11 0.40
CA THR A 251 -4.04 14.60 -0.03
C THR A 251 -4.13 15.86 -0.87
N PHE A 252 -5.01 15.90 -1.87
CA PHE A 252 -5.03 16.98 -2.87
C PHE A 252 -6.06 18.06 -2.63
N ASP A 253 -7.23 17.72 -2.09
CA ASP A 253 -8.34 18.65 -1.89
C ASP A 253 -8.37 19.13 -0.43
N GLY A 254 -9.25 20.09 -0.13
CA GLY A 254 -9.32 20.73 1.19
C GLY A 254 -8.23 21.78 1.45
N HIS A 255 -7.97 22.04 2.73
CA HIS A 255 -6.98 23.01 3.20
C HIS A 255 -5.76 22.30 3.79
N LEU A 256 -4.62 22.97 3.75
CA LEU A 256 -3.37 22.44 4.33
C LEU A 256 -3.40 22.63 5.85
N HIS A 257 -3.34 21.53 6.61
CA HIS A 257 -3.59 21.52 8.07
C HIS A 257 -2.31 21.63 8.94
N VAL A 258 -1.23 22.20 8.41
CA VAL A 258 0.07 22.26 9.13
C VAL A 258 0.02 23.12 10.39
N HIS A 259 -0.75 24.22 10.38
CA HIS A 259 -0.76 25.18 11.49
C HIS A 259 -1.63 24.77 12.69
N PHE A 260 -2.55 23.81 12.53
CA PHE A 260 -3.49 23.44 13.60
C PHE A 260 -2.87 22.56 14.69
N LEU A 261 -1.76 21.87 14.42
CA LEU A 261 -1.07 21.05 15.43
C LEU A 261 -0.28 21.89 16.45
N ASN A 262 0.22 23.07 16.05
CA ASN A 262 0.88 23.99 16.97
C ASN A 262 -0.12 24.90 17.70
N TYR A 263 -1.38 24.90 17.28
CA TYR A 263 -2.49 25.57 17.94
C TYR A 263 -3.30 24.55 18.76
N SER A 264 -2.63 23.66 19.50
CA SER A 264 -3.27 23.11 20.69
C SER A 264 -3.44 24.27 21.65
N GLY A 265 -4.60 24.90 21.58
CA GLY A 265 -5.17 25.70 22.66
C GLY A 265 -5.36 24.80 23.87
N THR A 266 -4.27 24.44 24.54
CA THR A 266 -4.30 24.13 25.95
C THR A 266 -4.59 25.45 26.65
N GLN A 267 -5.87 25.82 26.72
CA GLN A 267 -6.34 26.30 28.01
C GLN A 267 -5.93 25.20 29.00
N ASN A 268 -4.95 25.52 29.83
CA ASN A 268 -4.53 24.68 30.93
C ASN A 268 -5.72 24.50 31.88
N SER A 269 -6.64 23.57 31.58
CA SER A 269 -7.37 22.88 32.62
C SER A 269 -6.38 21.88 33.20
N SER A 270 -5.70 22.30 34.27
CA SER A 270 -4.75 21.49 35.02
C SER A 270 -5.44 20.28 35.66
N SER A 271 -5.64 19.22 34.88
CA SER A 271 -5.88 17.89 35.43
C SER A 271 -4.52 17.29 35.77
N TYR A 272 -4.16 17.35 37.04
CA TYR A 272 -3.00 16.69 37.62
C TYR A 272 -2.99 15.21 37.21
N SER A 273 -2.10 14.82 36.31
CA SER A 273 -1.69 13.43 36.16
C SER A 273 -0.48 13.20 37.07
N ILE A 274 -0.70 12.57 38.22
CA ILE A 274 0.38 12.03 39.04
C ILE A 274 1.14 11.00 38.20
N SER A 275 2.38 11.33 37.84
CA SER A 275 3.31 10.39 37.23
C SER A 275 3.79 9.42 38.31
N ILE A 276 3.37 8.16 38.23
CA ILE A 276 3.76 7.09 39.16
C ILE A 276 5.25 6.72 39.10
N TRP A 277 5.98 7.21 38.09
CA TRP A 277 7.43 7.04 38.00
C TRP A 277 8.08 8.41 37.80
N GLY A 278 8.77 8.87 38.85
CA GLY A 278 9.32 10.21 38.94
C GLY A 278 10.26 10.56 37.79
N LYS A 279 9.96 11.66 37.10
CA LYS A 279 10.96 12.49 36.42
C LYS A 279 10.66 13.95 36.72
N GLU A 280 11.71 14.64 37.15
CA GLU A 280 11.72 16.01 37.66
C GLU A 280 11.16 17.03 36.67
N GLY A 281 10.32 17.93 37.18
CA GLY A 281 9.69 18.99 36.41
C GLY A 281 10.68 20.07 35.95
N THR A 282 10.57 20.48 34.69
CA THR A 282 11.28 21.63 34.14
C THR A 282 10.50 22.92 34.43
N LYS A 283 11.21 23.94 34.95
CA LYS A 283 10.66 25.24 35.37
C LYS A 283 10.21 26.09 34.15
N PRO A 284 9.08 26.84 34.24
CA PRO A 284 8.66 27.72 33.15
C PRO A 284 9.45 29.03 33.15
N VAL A 285 9.90 29.43 31.96
CA VAL A 285 10.47 30.76 31.68
C VAL A 285 9.31 31.70 31.33
N ASN A 286 9.12 32.75 32.13
CA ASN A 286 8.09 33.76 31.93
C ASN A 286 8.56 34.78 30.86
N ARG A 287 7.80 34.98 29.78
CA ARG A 287 8.00 36.12 28.87
C ARG A 287 6.65 36.70 28.45
N ASN A 288 6.37 37.89 28.95
CA ASN A 288 5.20 38.71 28.64
C ASN A 288 5.06 38.92 27.13
N LEU A 289 3.87 38.65 26.60
CA LEU A 289 3.54 38.81 25.18
C LEU A 289 2.65 40.06 25.02
N PHE A 290 3.19 41.08 24.36
CA PHE A 290 2.44 42.22 23.84
C PHE A 290 1.60 41.74 22.64
N LEU A 291 0.27 41.84 22.74
CA LEU A 291 -0.66 41.61 21.63
C LEU A 291 -0.55 42.76 20.61
N SER A 292 -0.27 42.44 19.35
CA SER A 292 -0.56 43.34 18.23
C SER A 292 -1.40 42.63 17.16
N THR A 293 -2.50 43.27 16.82
CA THR A 293 -3.49 42.94 15.79
C THR A 293 -2.85 42.92 14.40
N MET A 294 -2.89 41.78 13.70
CA MET A 294 -2.40 41.64 12.33
C MET A 294 -3.46 42.09 11.32
N ASN A 295 -3.14 43.17 10.59
CA ASN A 295 -3.93 43.67 9.46
C ASN A 295 -3.55 42.87 8.20
N ASN A 296 -4.56 42.40 7.47
CA ASN A 296 -4.42 41.69 6.19
C ASN A 296 -3.83 42.62 5.13
N ASN A 297 -2.60 42.33 4.68
CA ASN A 297 -2.13 42.53 3.29
C ASN A 297 -0.62 42.32 3.22
N GLN A 298 -0.16 41.11 2.89
CA GLN A 298 1.18 40.91 2.32
C GLN A 298 1.24 39.61 1.52
N LYS A 299 1.23 39.74 0.20
CA LYS A 299 1.64 38.69 -0.74
C LYS A 299 3.11 38.39 -0.48
N VAL A 300 3.42 37.17 -0.02
CA VAL A 300 4.81 36.72 0.13
C VAL A 300 5.23 35.99 -1.15
N SER A 301 6.14 36.61 -1.90
CA SER A 301 6.80 36.05 -3.08
C SER A 301 7.87 35.03 -2.67
N PHE A 302 7.69 33.77 -3.09
CA PHE A 302 8.36 32.59 -2.51
C PHE A 302 9.69 32.15 -3.16
N PHE A 303 10.37 33.00 -3.93
CA PHE A 303 11.63 32.61 -4.56
C PHE A 303 12.72 33.67 -4.39
N SER A 304 13.56 33.49 -3.37
CA SER A 304 14.94 33.99 -3.39
C SER A 304 15.87 32.90 -2.84
N ARG A 305 16.65 32.29 -3.72
CA ARG A 305 17.77 31.41 -3.38
C ARG A 305 18.75 32.17 -2.47
N LYS A 306 18.97 31.70 -1.24
CA LYS A 306 20.15 32.10 -0.46
C LYS A 306 21.25 31.04 -0.60
N ILE A 307 22.32 31.45 -1.26
CA ILE A 307 23.61 30.76 -1.35
C ILE A 307 24.27 30.84 0.03
N TYR A 308 24.72 29.71 0.57
CA TYR A 308 25.51 29.69 1.80
C TYR A 308 26.92 30.20 1.52
N ARG A 309 27.36 31.26 2.21
CA ARG A 309 28.76 31.67 2.30
C ARG A 309 29.42 30.92 3.45
N MET A 310 30.52 30.20 3.17
CA MET A 310 31.44 29.70 4.19
C MET A 310 32.34 30.87 4.62
N ASP A 311 32.16 31.37 5.84
CA ASP A 311 33.10 32.31 6.45
C ASP A 311 34.34 31.55 6.93
N GLY A 312 35.49 31.90 6.36
CA GLY A 312 36.79 31.52 6.86
C GLY A 312 37.15 32.37 8.08
N ASN A 313 37.73 31.73 9.10
CA ASN A 313 38.49 32.45 10.10
C ASN A 313 39.79 31.69 10.39
N VAL A 314 40.87 32.20 9.79
CA VAL A 314 42.26 31.95 10.16
C VAL A 314 42.57 32.81 11.37
N ARG A 315 43.20 32.25 12.41
CA ARG A 315 44.20 33.00 13.18
C ARG A 315 45.24 32.08 13.80
N ASN A 316 46.47 32.29 13.34
CA ASN A 316 47.73 31.79 13.91
C ASN A 316 48.09 32.56 15.19
N LEU A 317 48.48 31.82 16.23
CA LEU A 317 49.69 31.94 17.07
C LEU A 317 49.50 31.07 18.32
#